data_AF-K1WZS5-F1
#
_entry.id   AF-K1WZS5-F1
#
_cell.length_a   1.000
_cell.length_b   1.000
_cell.length_c   1.000
_cell.angle_alpha   90.00
_cell.angle_beta   90.00
_cell.angle_gamma   90.00
#
_symmetry.space_group_name_H-M   'P 1'
#
loop_
_entity.id
_entity.type
_entity.pdbx_description
1 polymer ?
#
loop_
_entity_poly.entity_id
_entity_poly.type
_entity_poly.pdbx_seq_one_letter_code
_entity_poly.pdbx_strand_id
1 'polypeptide(L)'
;MALNQTGPNTHEYSSKTIKFLDSPDKTATAQGVVSPLILGNTSTPRSLSTSHFKYEWAAAIDGEENEDWHLVSCQSKENEPDISTFAGNIDRELGVFSIFLCAIYNKPYSLEGPADLEDLVKMADYYCALPAVSRTLDAAMLRSQMLAYDLIELPCTYLALATTVRSALLFRESLIYAVGPYSSPGYHLIECHKLRKIARHAWAEVGAKVAEFTVRMLSQIYSDRRMGSTTTSESLLMELEAASSTLASRVNLPMLIRQLGEPKNGLHDQMREAFYSLLDDKRVLTLTEPVESLCDYFLCAEIADEDLPWDINELDW
;
A
#
# COMPACT_ATOMS: atom_id res chain seq x y z
N MET A 1 -5.48 14.31 -67.45
CA MET A 1 -4.80 14.72 -66.21
C MET A 1 -5.61 14.12 -65.07
N ALA A 2 -5.26 12.90 -64.65
CA ALA A 2 -4.40 12.57 -63.50
C ALA A 2 -5.32 12.14 -62.33
N LEU A 3 -5.38 10.84 -62.01
CA LEU A 3 -4.68 10.17 -60.88
C LEU A 3 -5.18 10.73 -59.53
N ASN A 4 -5.66 9.97 -58.54
CA ASN A 4 -5.26 8.63 -58.13
C ASN A 4 -6.33 8.03 -57.19
N GLN A 5 -6.42 6.70 -57.20
CA GLN A 5 -7.07 5.89 -56.18
C GLN A 5 -6.31 6.03 -54.86
N THR A 6 -7.04 6.09 -53.73
CA THR A 6 -6.49 5.74 -52.41
C THR A 6 -7.46 4.76 -51.76
N GLY A 7 -6.93 3.57 -51.46
CA GLY A 7 -7.68 2.43 -50.92
C GLY A 7 -8.03 2.58 -49.45
N PRO A 8 -8.73 1.58 -48.88
CA PRO A 8 -9.03 1.55 -47.46
C PRO A 8 -7.74 1.30 -46.67
N ASN A 9 -7.45 2.16 -45.70
CA ASN A 9 -6.42 1.94 -44.68
C ASN A 9 -6.80 0.71 -43.85
N THR A 10 -6.21 -0.42 -44.16
CA THR A 10 -6.11 -1.56 -43.24
C THR A 10 -5.10 -1.17 -42.16
N HIS A 11 -5.61 -0.75 -41.00
CA HIS A 11 -4.82 -0.77 -39.79
C HIS A 11 -4.60 -2.25 -39.41
N GLU A 12 -3.41 -2.76 -39.72
CA GLU A 12 -2.90 -4.01 -39.16
C GLU A 12 -2.83 -3.86 -37.63
N TYR A 13 -3.82 -4.44 -36.94
CA TYR A 13 -3.72 -4.67 -35.51
C TYR A 13 -2.72 -5.82 -35.29
N SER A 14 -1.51 -5.45 -34.90
CA SER A 14 -0.48 -6.39 -34.46
C SER A 14 -0.93 -7.02 -33.14
N SER A 15 -1.25 -8.32 -33.17
CA SER A 15 -1.43 -9.16 -32.00
C SER A 15 -0.13 -9.16 -31.19
N LYS A 16 -0.14 -8.47 -30.04
CA LYS A 16 1.04 -8.35 -29.16
C LYS A 16 1.22 -9.66 -28.39
N THR A 17 2.07 -10.54 -28.91
CA THR A 17 2.54 -11.74 -28.20
C THR A 17 3.79 -11.40 -27.37
N ILE A 18 3.77 -11.75 -26.08
CA ILE A 18 4.92 -11.58 -25.18
C ILE A 18 5.68 -12.91 -25.11
N LYS A 19 6.99 -12.87 -25.38
CA LYS A 19 7.88 -14.05 -25.40
C LYS A 19 8.85 -13.99 -24.21
N PHE A 20 8.91 -15.05 -23.40
CA PHE A 20 9.82 -15.16 -22.26
C PHE A 20 10.94 -16.18 -22.55
N LEU A 21 12.18 -15.85 -22.17
CA LEU A 21 13.35 -16.74 -22.28
C LEU A 21 13.46 -17.66 -21.06
N ASP A 22 13.93 -18.89 -21.26
CA ASP A 22 14.19 -19.85 -20.19
C ASP A 22 15.60 -19.70 -19.59
N SER A 23 15.74 -20.07 -18.32
CA SER A 23 17.01 -20.10 -17.57
C SER A 23 17.92 -21.22 -18.08
N PRO A 24 19.25 -21.04 -18.20
CA PRO A 24 20.14 -21.95 -18.93
C PRO A 24 20.34 -23.37 -18.34
N ASP A 25 19.74 -23.73 -17.20
CA ASP A 25 20.11 -24.94 -16.45
C ASP A 25 19.34 -26.23 -16.80
N LYS A 26 18.63 -26.29 -17.95
CA LYS A 26 17.91 -27.51 -18.37
C LYS A 26 18.29 -28.00 -19.77
N THR A 27 19.58 -28.27 -19.99
CA THR A 27 20.07 -29.22 -20.99
C THR A 27 21.27 -29.95 -20.36
N ALA A 28 21.47 -31.26 -20.32
CA ALA A 28 20.84 -32.41 -20.95
C ALA A 28 21.18 -33.68 -20.13
N THR A 29 20.24 -34.63 -20.03
CA THR A 29 20.57 -36.04 -19.80
C THR A 29 20.05 -36.82 -21.00
N ALA A 30 20.92 -37.02 -21.98
CA ALA A 30 20.74 -38.02 -23.03
C ALA A 30 22.02 -38.87 -23.11
N GLN A 31 21.78 -40.17 -22.93
CA GLN A 31 22.65 -41.33 -22.95
C GLN A 31 23.84 -41.26 -23.92
N GLY A 32 25.02 -41.63 -23.42
CA GLY A 32 26.19 -41.93 -24.25
C GLY A 32 26.53 -43.41 -24.21
N VAL A 33 26.70 -44.03 -25.38
CA VAL A 33 27.65 -45.13 -25.65
C VAL A 33 28.17 -45.02 -27.11
N VAL A 34 29.43 -44.58 -27.20
CA VAL A 34 30.56 -44.80 -28.15
C VAL A 34 30.34 -45.84 -29.29
N SER A 35 30.83 -45.78 -30.55
CA SER A 35 32.08 -45.28 -31.21
C SER A 35 32.02 -45.63 -32.75
N PRO A 36 33.02 -45.42 -33.65
CA PRO A 36 33.71 -44.19 -34.09
C PRO A 36 33.87 -44.02 -35.65
N LEU A 37 34.36 -42.84 -36.07
CA LEU A 37 35.12 -42.47 -37.31
C LEU A 37 34.47 -42.59 -38.70
N ILE A 38 34.13 -41.44 -39.33
CA ILE A 38 34.53 -41.09 -40.72
C ILE A 38 34.72 -39.55 -40.82
N LEU A 39 35.87 -39.16 -41.37
CA LEU A 39 36.29 -37.79 -41.71
C LEU A 39 35.56 -37.31 -42.98
N GLY A 40 35.01 -36.10 -42.97
CA GLY A 40 34.42 -35.50 -44.18
C GLY A 40 33.95 -34.07 -43.97
N ASN A 41 34.77 -33.10 -44.38
CA ASN A 41 34.41 -31.69 -44.46
C ASN A 41 33.32 -31.47 -45.52
N THR A 42 32.16 -30.97 -45.10
CA THR A 42 31.33 -30.05 -45.90
C THR A 42 30.63 -29.07 -44.98
N SER A 43 30.88 -27.79 -45.24
CA SER A 43 30.22 -26.65 -44.63
C SER A 43 28.74 -26.63 -45.01
N THR A 44 27.88 -27.12 -44.11
CA THR A 44 26.48 -26.73 -44.06
C THR A 44 26.33 -25.56 -43.09
N PRO A 45 25.60 -24.48 -43.44
CA PRO A 45 25.23 -23.49 -42.45
C PRO A 45 24.42 -24.23 -41.38
N ARG A 46 24.91 -24.21 -40.13
CA ARG A 46 24.09 -24.60 -38.98
C ARG A 46 22.78 -23.82 -39.14
N SER A 47 21.70 -24.53 -39.40
CA SER A 47 20.37 -23.99 -39.17
C SER A 47 20.42 -23.46 -37.75
N LEU A 48 20.25 -22.15 -37.59
CA LEU A 48 19.83 -21.59 -36.33
C LEU A 48 18.52 -22.32 -36.05
N SER A 49 18.57 -23.35 -35.21
CA SER A 49 17.37 -23.89 -34.61
C SER A 49 16.79 -22.72 -33.83
N THR A 50 15.83 -22.02 -34.44
CA THR A 50 14.97 -21.10 -33.73
C THR A 50 14.39 -21.91 -32.60
N SER A 51 14.88 -21.70 -31.38
CA SER A 51 14.35 -22.34 -30.20
C SER A 51 12.88 -21.91 -30.15
N HIS A 52 11.99 -22.80 -30.59
CA HIS A 52 10.56 -22.54 -30.50
C HIS A 52 10.25 -22.41 -29.01
N PHE A 53 9.73 -21.26 -28.62
CA PHE A 53 9.26 -21.04 -27.27
C PHE A 53 8.26 -22.16 -26.96
N LYS A 54 8.51 -22.89 -25.87
CA LYS A 54 7.64 -24.01 -25.48
C LYS A 54 6.23 -23.51 -25.12
N TYR A 55 6.10 -22.25 -24.72
CA TYR A 55 4.86 -21.63 -24.33
C TYR A 55 4.71 -20.31 -25.06
N GLU A 56 3.61 -20.16 -25.76
CA GLU A 56 3.14 -18.90 -26.33
C GLU A 56 1.90 -18.51 -25.53
N TRP A 57 1.84 -17.25 -25.12
CA TRP A 57 0.76 -16.72 -24.30
C TRP A 57 0.09 -15.58 -25.07
N ALA A 58 -1.23 -15.51 -24.98
CA ALA A 58 -2.02 -14.45 -25.57
C ALA A 58 -2.98 -13.87 -24.52
N ALA A 59 -3.27 -12.58 -24.64
CA ALA A 59 -4.26 -11.92 -23.80
C ALA A 59 -5.66 -12.42 -24.20
N ALA A 60 -6.44 -12.89 -23.25
CA ALA A 60 -7.84 -13.18 -23.39
C ALA A 60 -8.65 -12.18 -22.57
N ILE A 61 -9.76 -11.71 -23.13
CA ILE A 61 -10.72 -10.89 -22.42
C ILE A 61 -11.72 -11.82 -21.74
N ASP A 62 -12.02 -11.57 -20.48
CA ASP A 62 -13.07 -12.26 -19.71
C ASP A 62 -14.13 -11.25 -19.25
N GLY A 63 -15.34 -11.74 -18.96
CA GLY A 63 -16.43 -10.94 -18.41
C GLY A 63 -17.45 -10.44 -19.43
N GLU A 64 -18.65 -10.14 -18.92
CA GLU A 64 -19.80 -9.69 -19.73
C GLU A 64 -19.58 -8.29 -20.35
N GLU A 65 -18.72 -7.46 -19.75
CA GLU A 65 -18.50 -6.06 -20.14
C GLU A 65 -17.17 -5.82 -20.88
N ASN A 66 -16.35 -6.85 -21.14
CA ASN A 66 -15.02 -6.77 -21.78
C ASN A 66 -14.02 -5.82 -21.10
N GLU A 67 -14.14 -5.64 -19.79
CA GLU A 67 -13.26 -4.77 -18.99
C GLU A 67 -12.08 -5.52 -18.35
N ASP A 68 -12.17 -6.85 -18.22
CA ASP A 68 -11.11 -7.68 -17.61
C ASP A 68 -10.32 -8.46 -18.67
N TRP A 69 -9.02 -8.59 -18.47
CA TRP A 69 -8.14 -9.38 -19.33
C TRP A 69 -7.17 -10.25 -18.53
N HIS A 70 -6.73 -11.34 -19.14
CA HIS A 70 -5.78 -12.27 -18.53
C HIS A 70 -4.93 -12.99 -19.58
N LEU A 71 -3.80 -13.57 -19.16
CA LEU A 71 -2.93 -14.35 -20.04
C LEU A 71 -3.38 -15.81 -20.09
N VAL A 72 -3.65 -16.31 -21.30
CA VAL A 72 -3.92 -17.72 -21.58
C VAL A 72 -2.85 -18.32 -22.47
N SER A 73 -2.57 -19.61 -22.29
CA SER A 73 -1.67 -20.34 -23.17
C SER A 73 -2.30 -20.48 -24.56
N CYS A 74 -1.59 -20.09 -25.61
CA CYS A 74 -2.02 -20.26 -27.01
C CYS A 74 -2.24 -21.73 -27.38
N GLN A 75 -1.69 -22.67 -26.60
CA GLN A 75 -1.93 -24.10 -26.80
C GLN A 75 -3.37 -24.52 -26.45
N SER A 76 -4.12 -23.66 -25.75
CA SER A 76 -5.49 -23.94 -25.30
C SER A 76 -6.58 -23.31 -26.16
N LYS A 77 -6.24 -22.49 -27.17
CA LYS A 77 -7.20 -21.83 -28.07
C LYS A 77 -6.78 -21.98 -29.54
N GLU A 78 -7.67 -22.50 -30.39
CA GLU A 78 -7.47 -22.60 -31.84
C GLU A 78 -7.58 -21.26 -32.58
N ASN A 79 -8.07 -20.20 -31.92
CA ASN A 79 -8.25 -18.87 -32.49
C ASN A 79 -7.39 -17.82 -31.77
N GLU A 80 -6.78 -16.91 -32.52
CA GLU A 80 -6.16 -15.70 -31.95
C GLU A 80 -7.21 -14.95 -31.13
N PRO A 81 -6.92 -14.60 -29.87
CA PRO A 81 -7.86 -13.83 -29.07
C PRO A 81 -7.94 -12.40 -29.62
N ASP A 82 -9.16 -11.97 -29.89
CA ASP A 82 -9.45 -10.62 -30.36
C ASP A 82 -9.42 -9.65 -29.17
N ILE A 83 -8.33 -8.88 -29.09
CA ILE A 83 -8.13 -7.87 -28.04
C ILE A 83 -8.86 -6.56 -28.40
N SER A 84 -9.37 -6.42 -29.64
CA SER A 84 -9.99 -5.18 -30.11
C SER A 84 -11.28 -4.82 -29.37
N THR A 85 -11.89 -5.77 -28.67
CA THR A 85 -13.09 -5.57 -27.85
C THR A 85 -12.80 -5.12 -26.43
N PHE A 86 -11.52 -5.00 -26.02
CA PHE A 86 -11.16 -4.58 -24.67
C PHE A 86 -11.56 -3.13 -24.43
N ALA A 87 -12.41 -2.91 -23.43
CA ALA A 87 -12.92 -1.58 -23.08
C ALA A 87 -11.99 -0.82 -22.11
N GLY A 88 -11.05 -1.52 -21.46
CA GLY A 88 -10.15 -0.94 -20.47
C GLY A 88 -8.96 -0.16 -21.05
N ASN A 89 -8.16 0.44 -20.17
CA ASN A 89 -6.98 1.21 -20.54
C ASN A 89 -5.74 0.28 -20.67
N ILE A 90 -5.39 -0.06 -21.90
CA ILE A 90 -4.27 -0.96 -22.22
C ILE A 90 -2.94 -0.49 -21.61
N ASP A 91 -2.63 0.80 -21.64
CA ASP A 91 -1.34 1.29 -21.15
C ASP A 91 -1.25 1.19 -19.63
N ARG A 92 -2.36 1.45 -18.92
CA ARG A 92 -2.47 1.27 -17.47
C ARG A 92 -2.28 -0.20 -17.09
N GLU A 93 -3.00 -1.09 -17.76
CA GLU A 93 -2.93 -2.53 -17.53
C GLU A 93 -1.52 -3.09 -17.76
N LEU A 94 -0.85 -2.66 -18.83
CA LEU A 94 0.55 -3.04 -19.09
C LEU A 94 1.50 -2.49 -18.03
N GLY A 95 1.25 -1.28 -17.54
CA GLY A 95 2.00 -0.67 -16.44
C GLY A 95 1.88 -1.50 -15.16
N VAL A 96 0.66 -1.81 -14.73
CA VAL A 96 0.38 -2.64 -13.56
C VAL A 96 0.95 -4.05 -13.73
N PHE A 97 0.81 -4.66 -14.92
CA PHE A 97 1.41 -5.96 -15.21
C PHE A 97 2.94 -5.93 -15.11
N SER A 98 3.59 -4.85 -15.55
CA SER A 98 5.03 -4.68 -15.37
C SER A 98 5.41 -4.58 -13.89
N ILE A 99 4.63 -3.85 -13.08
CA ILE A 99 4.82 -3.77 -11.63
C ILE A 99 4.64 -5.15 -10.98
N PHE A 100 3.60 -5.89 -11.39
CA PHE A 100 3.33 -7.24 -10.93
C PHE A 100 4.48 -8.21 -11.23
N LEU A 101 5.04 -8.17 -12.45
CA LEU A 101 6.24 -8.94 -12.77
C LEU A 101 7.43 -8.53 -11.90
N CYS A 102 7.62 -7.24 -11.63
CA CYS A 102 8.65 -6.79 -10.70
C CYS A 102 8.45 -7.39 -9.31
N ALA A 103 7.22 -7.44 -8.78
CA ALA A 103 6.93 -8.08 -7.51
C ALA A 103 7.26 -9.59 -7.52
N ILE A 104 6.83 -10.34 -8.54
CA ILE A 104 7.15 -11.78 -8.68
C ILE A 104 8.66 -12.03 -8.68
N TYR A 105 9.41 -11.23 -9.46
CA TYR A 105 10.85 -11.38 -9.62
C TYR A 105 11.67 -10.63 -8.55
N ASN A 106 11.03 -10.11 -7.50
CA ASN A 106 11.65 -9.35 -6.41
C ASN A 106 12.54 -8.20 -6.94
N LYS A 107 12.06 -7.50 -7.97
CA LYS A 107 12.67 -6.29 -8.54
C LYS A 107 12.04 -5.06 -7.89
N PRO A 108 12.80 -3.98 -7.67
CA PRO A 108 12.23 -2.73 -7.15
C PRO A 108 11.15 -2.17 -8.07
N TYR A 109 10.07 -1.70 -7.47
CA TYR A 109 9.01 -0.94 -8.13
C TYR A 109 8.50 0.17 -7.20
N SER A 110 7.67 1.05 -7.75
CA SER A 110 7.01 2.15 -7.05
C SER A 110 5.59 2.27 -7.59
N LEU A 111 4.69 2.77 -6.75
CA LEU A 111 3.28 2.96 -7.05
C LEU A 111 3.04 4.46 -7.27
N GLU A 112 2.29 4.83 -8.29
CA GLU A 112 1.98 6.24 -8.58
C GLU A 112 0.75 6.72 -7.82
N GLY A 113 -0.11 5.81 -7.38
CA GLY A 113 -1.28 6.14 -6.56
C GLY A 113 -2.11 4.93 -6.09
N PRO A 114 -3.30 5.16 -5.52
CA PRO A 114 -4.14 4.12 -4.92
C PRO A 114 -4.64 3.10 -5.93
N ALA A 115 -4.99 3.58 -7.13
CA ALA A 115 -5.49 2.74 -8.19
C ALA A 115 -4.45 1.69 -8.62
N ASP A 116 -3.15 2.04 -8.60
CA ASP A 116 -2.09 1.09 -8.99
C ASP A 116 -1.97 -0.04 -7.99
N LEU A 117 -2.12 0.25 -6.69
CA LEU A 117 -2.16 -0.79 -5.68
C LEU A 117 -3.41 -1.66 -5.85
N GLU A 118 -4.58 -1.06 -6.03
CA GLU A 118 -5.83 -1.80 -6.22
C GLU A 118 -5.74 -2.77 -7.41
N ASP A 119 -5.28 -2.29 -8.56
CA ASP A 119 -5.13 -3.10 -9.77
C ASP A 119 -4.04 -4.17 -9.60
N LEU A 120 -2.93 -3.83 -8.93
CA LEU A 120 -1.88 -4.80 -8.59
C LEU A 120 -2.41 -5.92 -7.69
N VAL A 121 -3.24 -5.59 -6.70
CA VAL A 121 -3.87 -6.57 -5.81
C VAL A 121 -4.85 -7.46 -6.58
N LYS A 122 -5.73 -6.88 -7.41
CA LYS A 122 -6.65 -7.65 -8.25
C LYS A 122 -5.90 -8.63 -9.15
N MET A 123 -4.84 -8.15 -9.80
CA MET A 123 -4.01 -8.98 -10.67
C MET A 123 -3.28 -10.08 -9.90
N ALA A 124 -2.74 -9.76 -8.72
CA ALA A 124 -2.08 -10.75 -7.88
C ALA A 124 -3.06 -11.77 -7.31
N ASP A 125 -4.29 -11.39 -6.97
CA ASP A 125 -5.35 -12.32 -6.55
C ASP A 125 -5.70 -13.29 -7.70
N TYR A 126 -5.93 -12.74 -8.89
CA TYR A 126 -6.24 -13.54 -10.09
C TYR A 126 -5.16 -14.59 -10.40
N TYR A 127 -3.89 -14.22 -10.34
CA TYR A 127 -2.76 -15.13 -10.60
C TYR A 127 -2.30 -15.91 -9.36
N CYS A 128 -3.05 -15.89 -8.25
CA CYS A 128 -2.71 -16.54 -6.98
C CYS A 128 -1.29 -16.18 -6.48
N ALA A 129 -0.92 -14.92 -6.63
CA ALA A 129 0.41 -14.37 -6.40
C ALA A 129 0.42 -13.21 -5.37
N LEU A 130 -0.64 -13.06 -4.58
CA LEU A 130 -0.67 -12.14 -3.42
C LEU A 130 0.55 -12.28 -2.49
N PRO A 131 1.08 -13.49 -2.19
CA PRO A 131 2.29 -13.60 -1.37
C PRO A 131 3.54 -12.95 -1.99
N ALA A 132 3.60 -12.82 -3.32
CA ALA A 132 4.70 -12.12 -3.98
C ALA A 132 4.60 -10.61 -3.74
N VAL A 133 3.42 -10.04 -3.96
CA VAL A 133 3.16 -8.61 -3.73
C VAL A 133 3.35 -8.25 -2.25
N SER A 134 2.78 -9.04 -1.34
CA SER A 134 2.89 -8.82 0.11
C SER A 134 4.34 -8.65 0.56
N ARG A 135 5.23 -9.56 0.13
CA ARG A 135 6.66 -9.56 0.50
C ARG A 135 7.44 -8.36 -0.02
N THR A 136 7.03 -7.78 -1.15
CA THR A 136 7.75 -6.68 -1.79
C THR A 136 7.11 -5.32 -1.53
N LEU A 137 5.87 -5.29 -1.03
CA LEU A 137 5.07 -4.08 -0.89
C LEU A 137 5.71 -3.06 0.03
N ASP A 138 6.22 -3.46 1.20
CA ASP A 138 6.81 -2.52 2.17
C ASP A 138 7.95 -1.71 1.54
N ALA A 139 8.83 -2.37 0.77
CA ALA A 139 9.92 -1.70 0.07
C ALA A 139 9.43 -0.79 -1.08
N ALA A 140 8.33 -1.15 -1.74
CA ALA A 140 7.70 -0.33 -2.77
C ALA A 140 7.03 0.91 -2.16
N MET A 141 6.36 0.78 -1.02
CA MET A 141 5.72 1.88 -0.30
C MET A 141 6.74 2.93 0.12
N LEU A 142 7.90 2.52 0.65
CA LEU A 142 8.98 3.43 1.03
C LEU A 142 9.57 4.22 -0.16
N ARG A 143 9.39 3.73 -1.39
CA ARG A 143 9.80 4.42 -2.63
C ARG A 143 8.70 5.32 -3.20
N SER A 144 7.47 5.14 -2.76
CA SER A 144 6.27 5.76 -3.32
C SER A 144 5.86 6.96 -2.46
N GLN A 145 6.50 8.11 -2.69
CA GLN A 145 6.31 9.31 -1.87
C GLN A 145 4.86 9.82 -1.87
N MET A 146 4.12 9.60 -2.96
CA MET A 146 2.72 10.01 -3.09
C MET A 146 1.77 9.19 -2.22
N LEU A 147 2.14 7.95 -1.91
CA LEU A 147 1.28 7.02 -1.19
C LEU A 147 0.88 7.53 0.20
N ALA A 148 1.78 8.27 0.85
CA ALA A 148 1.53 8.84 2.16
C ALA A 148 0.40 9.90 2.13
N TYR A 149 0.25 10.64 1.03
CA TYR A 149 -0.85 11.58 0.84
C TYR A 149 -2.16 10.85 0.58
N ASP A 150 -2.14 9.84 -0.28
CA ASP A 150 -3.32 9.03 -0.61
C ASP A 150 -3.87 8.28 0.61
N LEU A 151 -2.99 7.85 1.52
CA LEU A 151 -3.36 7.22 2.78
C LEU A 151 -4.19 8.14 3.70
N ILE A 152 -3.97 9.45 3.62
CA ILE A 152 -4.76 10.45 4.38
C ILE A 152 -6.14 10.61 3.74
N GLU A 153 -6.22 10.61 2.42
CA GLU A 153 -7.47 10.82 1.68
C GLU A 153 -8.38 9.59 1.71
N LEU A 154 -7.81 8.39 1.57
CA LEU A 154 -8.55 7.13 1.41
C LEU A 154 -8.10 6.03 2.40
N PRO A 155 -8.01 6.31 3.72
CA PRO A 155 -7.44 5.37 4.68
C PRO A 155 -8.22 4.05 4.77
N CYS A 156 -9.55 4.11 4.64
CA CYS A 156 -10.39 2.92 4.73
C CYS A 156 -10.19 1.97 3.54
N THR A 157 -9.95 2.51 2.35
CA THR A 157 -9.65 1.73 1.15
C THR A 157 -8.31 1.03 1.29
N TYR A 158 -7.26 1.75 1.71
CA TYR A 158 -5.96 1.15 1.95
C TYR A 158 -5.98 0.12 3.09
N LEU A 159 -6.77 0.34 4.14
CA LEU A 159 -6.92 -0.63 5.22
C LEU A 159 -7.53 -1.95 4.71
N ALA A 160 -8.50 -1.87 3.78
CA ALA A 160 -9.08 -3.04 3.14
C ALA A 160 -8.05 -3.75 2.23
N LEU A 161 -7.34 -3.00 1.38
CA LEU A 161 -6.28 -3.53 0.52
C LEU A 161 -5.16 -4.20 1.34
N ALA A 162 -4.75 -3.58 2.44
CA ALA A 162 -3.78 -4.11 3.38
C ALA A 162 -4.19 -5.46 3.95
N THR A 163 -5.49 -5.66 4.15
CA THR A 163 -6.06 -6.93 4.62
C THR A 163 -5.96 -8.02 3.55
N THR A 164 -6.25 -7.69 2.29
CA THR A 164 -6.16 -8.62 1.16
C THR A 164 -4.70 -9.06 0.93
N VAL A 165 -3.76 -8.11 0.89
CA VAL A 165 -2.33 -8.42 0.71
C VAL A 165 -1.62 -8.82 2.00
N ARG A 166 -2.32 -8.83 3.14
CA ARG A 166 -1.77 -9.12 4.47
C ARG A 166 -0.49 -8.32 4.80
N SER A 167 -0.40 -7.05 4.39
CA SER A 167 0.73 -6.17 4.70
C SER A 167 0.50 -5.47 6.03
N ALA A 168 1.30 -5.83 7.03
CA ALA A 168 1.20 -5.26 8.38
C ALA A 168 1.59 -3.77 8.40
N LEU A 169 2.60 -3.37 7.61
CA LEU A 169 3.02 -1.99 7.48
C LEU A 169 1.89 -1.13 6.91
N LEU A 170 1.34 -1.52 5.76
CA LEU A 170 0.23 -0.77 5.14
C LEU A 170 -0.99 -0.71 6.05
N PHE A 171 -1.29 -1.79 6.76
CA PHE A 171 -2.40 -1.84 7.69
C PHE A 171 -2.24 -0.84 8.83
N ARG A 172 -1.08 -0.83 9.48
CA ARG A 172 -0.77 0.10 10.58
C ARG A 172 -0.81 1.55 10.14
N GLU A 173 -0.19 1.87 9.00
CA GLU A 173 -0.24 3.21 8.41
C GLU A 173 -1.68 3.66 8.13
N SER A 174 -2.44 2.82 7.44
CA SER A 174 -3.84 3.10 7.11
C SER A 174 -4.70 3.24 8.35
N LEU A 175 -4.44 2.44 9.39
CA LEU A 175 -5.18 2.45 10.64
C LEU A 175 -5.00 3.78 11.39
N ILE A 176 -3.78 4.31 11.45
CA ILE A 176 -3.48 5.61 12.08
C ILE A 176 -4.38 6.71 11.48
N TYR A 177 -4.49 6.73 10.15
CA TYR A 177 -5.32 7.71 9.46
C TYR A 177 -6.82 7.40 9.56
N ALA A 178 -7.21 6.11 9.56
CA ALA A 178 -8.62 5.70 9.71
C ALA A 178 -9.20 6.05 11.08
N VAL A 179 -8.40 6.08 12.14
CA VAL A 179 -8.85 6.49 13.47
C VAL A 179 -8.83 8.01 13.69
N GLY A 180 -8.30 8.77 12.75
CA GLY A 180 -8.38 10.23 12.73
C GLY A 180 -9.40 10.76 11.71
N PRO A 181 -9.64 12.09 11.67
CA PRO A 181 -9.37 13.09 12.70
C PRO A 181 -10.00 12.74 14.06
N TYR A 182 -9.40 13.13 15.18
CA TYR A 182 -9.88 12.74 16.52
C TYR A 182 -11.29 13.25 16.81
N SER A 183 -11.65 14.43 16.30
CA SER A 183 -13.00 14.98 16.47
C SER A 183 -14.08 14.28 15.62
N SER A 184 -13.68 13.58 14.56
CA SER A 184 -14.58 12.91 13.61
C SER A 184 -13.87 11.74 12.93
N PRO A 185 -13.69 10.61 13.64
CA PRO A 185 -12.84 9.54 13.16
C PRO A 185 -13.41 8.84 11.93
N GLY A 186 -12.55 8.55 10.94
CA GLY A 186 -12.94 7.99 9.65
C GLY A 186 -13.44 6.54 9.69
N TYR A 187 -13.14 5.78 10.75
CA TYR A 187 -13.43 4.34 10.83
C TYR A 187 -14.92 3.98 10.70
N HIS A 188 -15.82 4.94 10.88
CA HIS A 188 -17.25 4.75 10.64
C HIS A 188 -17.58 4.42 9.18
N LEU A 189 -16.71 4.83 8.23
CA LEU A 189 -16.84 4.58 6.80
C LEU A 189 -16.41 3.17 6.39
N ILE A 190 -15.73 2.43 7.27
CA ILE A 190 -15.26 1.06 6.97
C ILE A 190 -16.46 0.13 6.85
N GLU A 191 -16.69 -0.46 5.68
CA GLU A 191 -17.81 -1.38 5.44
C GLU A 191 -17.69 -2.69 6.23
N CYS A 192 -16.50 -3.29 6.24
CA CYS A 192 -16.24 -4.55 6.91
C CYS A 192 -16.35 -4.41 8.44
N HIS A 193 -17.29 -5.15 9.05
CA HIS A 193 -17.53 -5.10 10.49
C HIS A 193 -16.29 -5.51 11.32
N LYS A 194 -15.51 -6.50 10.87
CA LYS A 194 -14.28 -6.93 11.56
C LYS A 194 -13.25 -5.80 11.62
N LEU A 195 -12.97 -5.16 10.48
CA LEU A 195 -12.04 -4.04 10.38
C LEU A 195 -12.53 -2.83 11.17
N ARG A 196 -13.83 -2.52 11.09
CA ARG A 196 -14.44 -1.44 11.87
C ARG A 196 -14.27 -1.65 13.39
N LYS A 197 -14.39 -2.89 13.86
CA LYS A 197 -14.17 -3.24 15.28
C LYS A 197 -12.71 -3.02 15.70
N ILE A 198 -11.77 -3.44 14.86
CA ILE A 198 -10.33 -3.22 15.09
C ILE A 198 -10.02 -1.71 15.16
N ALA A 199 -10.48 -0.94 14.18
CA ALA A 199 -10.26 0.51 14.15
C ALA A 199 -10.92 1.23 15.33
N ARG A 200 -12.12 0.82 15.72
CA ARG A 200 -12.77 1.34 16.93
C ARG A 200 -11.97 1.03 18.20
N HIS A 201 -11.34 -0.15 18.28
CA HIS A 201 -10.49 -0.52 19.41
C HIS A 201 -9.25 0.39 19.47
N ALA A 202 -8.52 0.53 18.36
CA ALA A 202 -7.36 1.42 18.28
C ALA A 202 -7.73 2.88 18.63
N TRP A 203 -8.88 3.39 18.17
CA TRP A 203 -9.38 4.71 18.57
C TRP A 203 -9.68 4.80 20.07
N ALA A 204 -10.25 3.75 20.66
CA ALA A 204 -10.54 3.72 22.10
C ALA A 204 -9.25 3.71 22.94
N GLU A 205 -8.18 3.05 22.47
CA GLU A 205 -6.87 3.09 23.13
C GLU A 205 -6.25 4.49 23.09
N VAL A 206 -6.33 5.19 21.95
CA VAL A 206 -5.95 6.61 21.87
C VAL A 206 -6.77 7.44 22.86
N GLY A 207 -8.09 7.22 22.92
CA GLY A 207 -8.97 7.88 23.89
C GLY A 207 -8.59 7.59 25.34
N ALA A 208 -8.15 6.37 25.65
CA ALA A 208 -7.66 6.01 26.98
C ALA A 208 -6.37 6.77 27.35
N LYS A 209 -5.42 6.90 26.41
CA LYS A 209 -4.20 7.72 26.58
C LYS A 209 -4.56 9.21 26.83
N VAL A 210 -5.52 9.75 26.07
CA VAL A 210 -6.02 11.13 26.28
C VAL A 210 -6.65 11.30 27.67
N ALA A 211 -7.48 10.34 28.09
CA ALA A 211 -8.13 10.37 29.40
C ALA A 211 -7.10 10.29 30.53
N GLU A 212 -6.11 9.40 30.42
CA GLU A 212 -5.01 9.27 31.38
C GLU A 212 -4.22 10.57 31.51
N PHE A 213 -3.80 11.16 30.38
CA PHE A 213 -3.12 12.45 30.37
C PHE A 213 -3.94 13.54 31.08
N THR A 214 -5.24 13.62 30.76
CA THR A 214 -6.16 14.60 31.36
C THR A 214 -6.30 14.40 32.87
N VAL A 215 -6.44 13.15 33.34
CA VAL A 215 -6.53 12.84 34.78
C VAL A 215 -5.24 13.20 35.51
N ARG A 216 -4.07 12.88 34.94
CA ARG A 216 -2.77 13.26 35.52
C ARG A 216 -2.62 14.78 35.61
N MET A 217 -2.99 15.50 34.55
CA MET A 217 -2.98 16.96 34.53
C MET A 217 -3.88 17.56 35.63
N LEU A 218 -5.13 17.13 35.72
CA LEU A 218 -6.07 17.63 36.74
C LEU A 218 -5.60 17.30 38.16
N SER A 219 -5.03 16.12 38.37
CA SER A 219 -4.49 15.70 39.67
C SER A 219 -3.30 16.55 40.10
N GLN A 220 -2.45 16.95 39.16
CA GLN A 220 -1.34 17.87 39.42
C GLN A 220 -1.87 19.25 39.83
N ILE A 221 -2.80 19.82 39.05
CA ILE A 221 -3.43 21.12 39.35
C ILE A 221 -4.06 21.10 40.75
N TYR A 222 -4.77 20.02 41.09
CA TYR A 222 -5.39 19.87 42.40
C TYR A 222 -4.36 19.78 43.55
N SER A 223 -3.29 19.01 43.35
CA SER A 223 -2.24 18.82 44.35
C SER A 223 -1.45 20.12 44.61
N ASP A 224 -1.11 20.86 43.56
CA ASP A 224 -0.41 22.15 43.65
C ASP A 224 -1.22 23.18 44.43
N ARG A 225 -2.53 23.29 44.12
CA ARG A 225 -3.46 24.15 44.87
C ARG A 225 -3.56 23.76 46.34
N ARG A 226 -3.60 22.45 46.65
CA ARG A 226 -3.67 21.97 48.04
C ARG A 226 -2.40 22.27 48.82
N MET A 227 -1.25 22.21 48.18
CA MET A 227 0.06 22.47 48.79
C MET A 227 0.41 23.97 48.88
N GLY A 228 -0.47 24.86 48.38
CA GLY A 228 -0.22 26.31 48.34
C GLY A 228 0.85 26.73 47.32
N SER A 229 1.25 25.81 46.43
CA SER A 229 2.16 26.07 45.32
C SER A 229 1.34 26.58 44.14
N THR A 230 1.20 27.89 43.97
CA THR A 230 0.34 28.45 42.92
C THR A 230 1.02 28.49 41.55
N THR A 231 2.35 28.58 41.50
CA THR A 231 3.11 28.94 40.29
C THR A 231 2.89 27.97 39.12
N THR A 232 2.90 26.66 39.35
CA THR A 232 2.75 25.66 38.27
C THR A 232 1.29 25.50 37.83
N SER A 233 0.35 25.49 38.78
CA SER A 233 -1.08 25.37 38.46
C SER A 233 -1.65 26.60 37.76
N GLU A 234 -1.18 27.80 38.11
CA GLU A 234 -1.57 29.04 37.44
C GLU A 234 -0.98 29.11 36.03
N SER A 235 0.28 28.66 35.84
CA SER A 235 0.89 28.56 34.50
C SER A 235 0.10 27.63 33.59
N LEU A 236 -0.20 26.40 34.04
CA LEU A 236 -0.96 25.43 33.25
C LEU A 236 -2.38 25.90 32.93
N LEU A 237 -3.06 26.58 33.85
CA LEU A 237 -4.40 27.13 33.60
C LEU A 237 -4.34 28.31 32.62
N MET A 238 -3.33 29.18 32.73
CA MET A 238 -3.13 30.29 31.80
C MET A 238 -2.79 29.78 30.40
N GLU A 239 -1.99 28.71 30.29
CA GLU A 239 -1.67 28.04 29.03
C GLU A 239 -2.88 27.34 28.42
N LEU A 240 -3.68 26.64 29.23
CA LEU A 240 -4.95 26.04 28.79
C LEU A 240 -5.92 27.11 28.27
N GLU A 241 -6.04 28.25 28.96
CA GLU A 241 -6.88 29.37 28.55
C GLU A 241 -6.35 30.02 27.27
N ALA A 242 -5.04 30.27 27.19
CA ALA A 242 -4.40 30.81 25.99
C ALA A 242 -4.59 29.87 24.78
N ALA A 243 -4.30 28.58 24.95
CA ALA A 243 -4.49 27.56 23.92
C ALA A 243 -5.96 27.45 23.50
N SER A 244 -6.89 27.41 24.47
CA SER A 244 -8.32 27.38 24.18
C SER A 244 -8.82 28.64 23.48
N SER A 245 -8.23 29.81 23.75
CA SER A 245 -8.60 31.08 23.10
C SER A 245 -8.14 31.17 21.64
N THR A 246 -7.09 30.43 21.28
CA THR A 246 -6.60 30.34 19.88
C THR A 246 -7.40 29.37 19.04
N LEU A 247 -8.09 28.42 19.68
CA LEU A 247 -8.94 27.44 19.02
C LEU A 247 -10.32 28.07 18.76
N ALA A 248 -10.88 27.82 17.58
CA ALA A 248 -12.24 28.25 17.24
C ALA A 248 -13.28 27.63 18.20
N SER A 249 -14.59 27.81 17.95
CA SER A 249 -15.70 27.37 18.82
C SER A 249 -15.73 25.89 19.25
N ARG A 250 -14.78 25.05 18.80
CA ARG A 250 -14.53 23.68 19.23
C ARG A 250 -13.09 23.50 19.67
N VAL A 251 -12.90 22.88 20.83
CA VAL A 251 -11.57 22.50 21.34
C VAL A 251 -11.03 21.35 20.50
N ASN A 252 -9.96 21.60 19.73
CA ASN A 252 -9.16 20.56 19.09
C ASN A 252 -8.17 20.01 20.13
N LEU A 253 -8.49 18.85 20.69
CA LEU A 253 -7.68 18.24 21.75
C LEU A 253 -6.25 17.91 21.30
N PRO A 254 -6.01 17.30 20.13
CA PRO A 254 -4.65 17.11 19.64
C PRO A 254 -3.82 18.41 19.55
N MET A 255 -4.39 19.50 19.03
CA MET A 255 -3.70 20.80 18.99
C MET A 255 -3.44 21.37 20.38
N LEU A 256 -4.45 21.35 21.25
CA LEU A 256 -4.33 21.83 22.63
C LEU A 256 -3.20 21.11 23.36
N ILE A 257 -3.16 19.79 23.27
CA ILE A 257 -2.14 18.97 23.92
C ILE A 257 -0.75 19.30 23.34
N ARG A 258 -0.60 19.36 22.01
CA ARG A 258 0.69 19.78 21.41
C ARG A 258 1.18 21.12 21.92
N GLN A 259 0.30 22.12 22.01
CA GLN A 259 0.65 23.44 22.54
C GLN A 259 1.09 23.37 24.02
N LEU A 260 0.51 22.49 24.83
CA LEU A 260 0.87 22.34 26.24
C LEU A 260 2.26 21.74 26.46
N GLY A 261 2.76 20.88 25.57
CA GLY A 261 4.10 20.31 25.74
C GLY A 261 5.23 21.06 25.07
N GLU A 262 4.98 22.27 24.56
CA GLU A 262 6.05 23.16 24.15
C GLU A 262 7.03 23.36 25.32
N PRO A 263 8.37 23.31 25.08
CA PRO A 263 9.38 23.32 26.15
C PRO A 263 9.27 24.51 27.12
N LYS A 264 8.62 25.58 26.69
CA LYS A 264 8.41 26.82 27.45
C LYS A 264 7.46 26.65 28.63
N ASN A 265 6.65 25.60 28.63
CA ASN A 265 5.53 25.42 29.56
C ASN A 265 5.90 24.64 30.84
N GLY A 266 7.16 24.24 30.99
CA GLY A 266 7.67 23.66 32.24
C GLY A 266 6.91 22.41 32.69
N LEU A 267 6.46 21.57 31.75
CA LEU A 267 5.64 20.39 32.04
C LEU A 267 6.35 19.48 33.06
N HIS A 268 5.66 19.16 34.15
CA HIS A 268 6.19 18.35 35.24
C HIS A 268 6.61 16.95 34.75
N ASP A 269 7.71 16.41 35.27
CA ASP A 269 8.29 15.14 34.81
C ASP A 269 7.29 13.97 34.86
N GLN A 270 6.36 13.99 35.82
CA GLN A 270 5.31 12.95 35.97
C GLN A 270 4.25 12.97 34.85
N MET A 271 4.02 14.13 34.23
CA MET A 271 3.11 14.26 33.09
C MET A 271 3.80 13.97 31.76
N ARG A 272 5.12 14.11 31.73
CA ARG A 272 5.93 14.04 30.52
C ARG A 272 5.87 12.65 29.85
N GLU A 273 5.78 11.58 30.62
CA GLU A 273 5.62 10.22 30.09
C GLU A 273 4.28 10.03 29.36
N ALA A 274 3.15 10.35 30.01
CA ALA A 274 1.83 10.26 29.41
C ALA A 274 1.70 11.20 28.20
N PHE A 275 2.35 12.36 28.27
CA PHE A 275 2.42 13.31 27.17
C PHE A 275 3.15 12.73 25.94
N TYR A 276 4.36 12.20 26.12
CA TYR A 276 5.11 11.60 25.02
C TYR A 276 4.42 10.36 24.47
N SER A 277 3.82 9.53 25.31
CA SER A 277 3.04 8.38 24.84
C SER A 277 1.87 8.77 23.95
N LEU A 278 1.29 9.96 24.13
CA LEU A 278 0.14 10.45 23.37
C LEU A 278 0.54 11.16 22.08
N LEU A 279 1.71 11.83 22.07
CA LEU A 279 2.27 12.50 20.89
C LEU A 279 3.27 11.66 20.10
N ASP A 280 3.48 10.41 20.51
CA ASP A 280 4.33 9.47 19.77
C ASP A 280 3.81 9.32 18.33
N ASP A 281 4.67 9.58 17.35
CA ASP A 281 4.34 9.43 15.93
C ASP A 281 4.73 8.02 15.50
N LYS A 282 3.73 7.14 15.36
CA LYS A 282 3.93 5.74 14.98
C LYS A 282 4.03 5.52 13.48
N ARG A 283 4.02 6.60 12.68
CA ARG A 283 4.17 6.48 11.24
C ARG A 283 5.60 6.15 10.86
N VAL A 284 5.73 5.19 9.97
CA VAL A 284 6.92 4.84 9.21
C VAL A 284 6.94 5.63 7.90
N LEU A 285 5.79 5.79 7.24
CA LEU A 285 5.69 6.59 6.02
C LEU A 285 5.66 8.09 6.35
N THR A 286 6.82 8.72 6.19
CA THR A 286 6.97 10.16 6.47
C THR A 286 6.53 10.98 5.26
N LEU A 287 5.69 11.98 5.51
CA LEU A 287 5.34 12.99 4.51
C LEU A 287 6.52 13.93 4.30
N THR A 288 6.85 14.23 3.05
CA THR A 288 7.91 15.19 2.70
C THR A 288 7.58 16.61 3.13
N GLU A 289 6.29 16.95 3.23
CA GLU A 289 5.83 18.25 3.69
C GLU A 289 4.87 18.11 4.87
N PRO A 290 4.95 19.03 5.86
CA PRO A 290 4.01 19.05 6.96
C PRO A 290 2.62 19.36 6.44
N VAL A 291 1.72 18.39 6.53
CA VAL A 291 0.33 18.58 6.14
C VAL A 291 -0.40 19.26 7.31
N GLU A 292 -0.76 20.53 7.14
CA GLU A 292 -1.53 21.31 8.14
C GLU A 292 -2.83 20.59 8.56
N SER A 293 -3.38 19.73 7.71
CA SER A 293 -4.59 18.95 8.00
C SER A 293 -4.44 17.94 9.13
N LEU A 294 -3.20 17.58 9.53
CA LEU A 294 -2.96 16.60 10.60
C LEU A 294 -3.04 17.19 12.02
N CYS A 295 -3.39 18.48 12.15
CA CYS A 295 -3.53 19.15 13.43
C CYS A 295 -4.55 18.48 14.36
N ASP A 296 -5.62 17.87 13.83
CA ASP A 296 -6.63 17.13 14.62
C ASP A 296 -6.35 15.62 14.74
N TYR A 297 -5.13 15.16 14.49
CA TYR A 297 -4.80 13.73 14.58
C TYR A 297 -3.97 13.43 15.83
N PHE A 298 -4.20 12.27 16.45
CA PHE A 298 -3.19 11.61 17.28
C PHE A 298 -2.58 10.50 16.44
N LEU A 299 -1.25 10.52 16.31
CA LEU A 299 -0.50 9.58 15.47
C LEU A 299 0.04 8.39 16.26
N CYS A 300 -0.42 8.24 17.51
CA CYS A 300 0.02 7.23 18.47
C CYS A 300 -0.86 5.98 18.50
N ALA A 301 -1.76 5.84 17.52
CA ALA A 301 -2.55 4.64 17.33
C ALA A 301 -1.64 3.48 16.95
N GLU A 302 -1.80 2.36 17.63
CA GLU A 302 -0.96 1.17 17.44
C GLU A 302 -1.85 -0.06 17.49
N ILE A 303 -1.38 -1.13 16.86
CA ILE A 303 -2.01 -2.44 16.93
C ILE A 303 -0.91 -3.50 16.96
N ALA A 304 -1.05 -4.43 17.90
CA ALA A 304 -0.12 -5.53 18.04
C ALA A 304 -0.25 -6.52 16.86
N ASP A 305 0.78 -7.32 16.65
CA ASP A 305 0.81 -8.33 15.59
C ASP A 305 -0.31 -9.36 15.77
N GLU A 306 -0.61 -9.75 17.02
CA GLU A 306 -1.69 -10.67 17.38
C GLU A 306 -3.12 -10.15 17.10
N ASP A 307 -3.28 -8.83 16.95
CA ASP A 307 -4.57 -8.19 16.71
C ASP A 307 -4.85 -7.92 15.23
N LEU A 308 -3.89 -8.24 14.34
CA LEU A 308 -4.10 -8.18 12.90
C LEU A 308 -5.22 -9.14 12.46
N PRO A 309 -5.96 -8.82 11.37
CA PRO A 309 -7.06 -9.65 10.93
C PRO A 309 -6.62 -10.99 10.28
N TRP A 310 -5.32 -11.24 10.15
CA TRP A 310 -4.67 -12.47 9.65
C TRP A 310 -3.53 -12.88 10.61
N ASP A 311 -3.06 -14.13 10.52
CA ASP A 311 -1.86 -14.57 11.23
C ASP A 311 -0.61 -14.25 10.39
N ILE A 312 0.38 -13.58 10.99
CA ILE A 312 1.64 -13.18 10.32
C ILE A 312 2.46 -14.40 9.89
N ASN A 313 2.29 -15.53 10.54
CA ASN A 313 2.99 -16.77 10.22
C ASN A 313 2.24 -17.62 9.19
N GLU A 314 1.05 -17.19 8.75
CA GLU A 314 0.25 -17.90 7.75
C GLU A 314 0.91 -17.76 6.37
N LEU A 315 1.27 -18.91 5.78
CA LEU A 315 1.88 -18.97 4.44
C LEU A 315 0.86 -19.20 3.33
N ASP A 316 -0.31 -19.74 3.68
CA ASP A 316 -1.42 -19.99 2.76
C ASP A 316 -2.29 -18.74 2.69
N TRP A 317 -2.58 -18.24 1.49
CA TRP A 317 -3.27 -16.97 1.27
C TRP A 317 -4.78 -17.13 1.09
#